data_AF-A0A1K2FPZ5-F1
#
_entry.id   AF-A0A1K2FPZ5-F1
#
_cell.length_a   1.000
_cell.length_b   1.000
_cell.length_c   1.000
_cell.angle_alpha   90.00
_cell.angle_beta   90.00
_cell.angle_gamma   90.00
#
_symmetry.space_group_name_H-M   'P 1'
#
loop_
_entity.id
_entity.type
_entity.pdbx_description
1 polymer ?
#
loop_
_entity_poly.entity_id
_entity_poly.type
_entity_poly.pdbx_seq_one_letter_code
_entity_poly.pdbx_strand_id
1 'polypeptide(L)'
;MDVKVAVDGGRAADELRSLREWLVADPSLRGRVRLEAAPPAPGTLGSALETLSVALGPGGVATALASVLITWIRRRSGGVTLTVRRGDGASFGLKAPSVRELSPQDVTELTRRLSESLDGPGTHDSARES
;
A
#
# COMPACT_ATOMS: atom_id res chain seq x y z
N MET A 1 13.31 -3.90 -4.64
CA MET A 1 12.33 -2.92 -5.13
C MET A 1 11.57 -2.35 -3.94
N ASP A 2 11.15 -1.08 -3.94
CA ASP A 2 10.32 -0.53 -2.86
C ASP A 2 8.92 -0.17 -3.31
N VAL A 3 8.00 -0.26 -2.35
CA VAL A 3 6.61 0.18 -2.49
C VAL A 3 6.29 1.11 -1.35
N LYS A 4 5.69 2.25 -1.68
CA LYS A 4 5.29 3.28 -0.73
C LYS A 4 3.80 3.15 -0.46
N VAL A 5 3.42 3.13 0.81
CA VAL A 5 2.02 3.10 1.24
C VAL A 5 1.72 4.39 1.99
N ALA A 6 0.69 5.10 1.56
CA ALA A 6 0.19 6.31 2.18
C ALA A 6 -1.25 6.08 2.66
N VAL A 7 -1.62 6.76 3.73
CA VAL A 7 -2.99 6.79 4.24
C VAL A 7 -3.51 8.21 4.11
N ASP A 8 -4.71 8.37 3.56
CA ASP A 8 -5.41 9.64 3.49
C ASP A 8 -6.64 9.65 4.42
N GLY A 9 -6.87 10.78 5.08
CA GLY A 9 -7.97 11.03 6.01
C GLY A 9 -7.57 11.85 7.24
N GLY A 10 -8.57 12.28 8.03
CA GLY A 10 -8.36 13.18 9.18
C GLY A 10 -7.49 12.63 10.32
N ARG A 11 -7.16 11.33 10.32
CA ARG A 11 -6.23 10.67 11.26
C ARG A 11 -5.11 9.90 10.55
N ALA A 12 -4.68 10.37 9.37
CA ALA A 12 -3.69 9.68 8.53
C ALA A 12 -2.45 9.20 9.29
N ALA A 13 -1.85 10.01 10.16
CA ALA A 13 -0.65 9.65 10.93
C ALA A 13 -0.87 8.48 11.91
N ASP A 14 -2.00 8.48 12.63
CA ASP A 14 -2.34 7.40 13.58
C ASP A 14 -2.66 6.09 12.84
N GLU A 15 -3.43 6.21 11.76
CA GLU A 15 -3.75 5.07 10.90
C GLU A 15 -2.50 4.49 10.23
N LEU A 16 -1.56 5.33 9.78
CA LEU A 16 -0.29 4.87 9.22
C LEU A 16 0.58 4.16 10.25
N ARG A 17 0.66 4.68 11.49
CA ARG A 17 1.35 3.98 12.58
C ARG A 17 0.71 2.63 12.86
N SER A 18 -0.62 2.57 12.92
CA SER A 18 -1.32 1.32 13.15
C SER A 18 -1.12 0.34 11.99
N LEU A 19 -1.10 0.81 10.74
CA LEU A 19 -0.76 -0.02 9.59
C LEU A 19 0.68 -0.57 9.70
N ARG A 20 1.63 0.27 10.10
CA ARG A 20 3.02 -0.17 10.31
C ARG A 20 3.08 -1.31 11.32
N GLU A 21 2.35 -1.23 12.43
CA GLU A 21 2.31 -2.29 13.45
C GLU A 21 1.82 -3.63 12.88
N TRP A 22 0.82 -3.59 12.01
CA TRP A 22 0.32 -4.79 11.33
C TRP A 22 1.33 -5.36 10.34
N LEU A 23 2.00 -4.49 9.58
CA LEU A 23 3.03 -4.93 8.63
C LEU A 23 4.23 -5.55 9.35
N VAL A 24 4.72 -4.96 10.45
CA VAL A 24 5.88 -5.52 11.18
C VAL A 24 5.54 -6.76 12.02
N ALA A 25 4.25 -6.97 12.32
CA ALA A 25 3.77 -8.18 12.96
C ALA A 25 3.86 -9.40 12.03
N ASP A 26 3.74 -9.20 10.71
CA ASP A 26 3.93 -10.26 9.74
C ASP A 26 5.43 -10.64 9.61
N PRO A 27 5.79 -11.93 9.76
CA PRO A 27 7.19 -12.37 9.74
C PRO A 27 7.86 -12.15 8.38
N SER A 28 7.10 -12.14 7.28
CA SER A 28 7.62 -11.95 5.92
C SER A 28 7.94 -10.47 5.64
N LEU A 29 7.31 -9.55 6.36
CA LEU A 29 7.47 -8.11 6.20
C LEU A 29 8.33 -7.48 7.31
N ARG A 30 8.53 -8.20 8.42
CA ARG A 30 9.40 -7.76 9.52
C ARG A 30 10.79 -7.39 9.00
N GLY A 31 11.27 -6.20 9.40
CA GLY A 31 12.57 -5.66 8.99
C GLY A 31 12.61 -5.04 7.59
N ARG A 32 11.50 -5.09 6.83
CA ARG A 32 11.39 -4.52 5.47
C ARG A 32 10.55 -3.24 5.40
N VAL A 33 9.94 -2.85 6.51
CA VAL A 33 9.04 -1.69 6.61
C VAL A 33 9.77 -0.51 7.24
N ARG A 34 9.84 0.61 6.51
CA ARG A 34 10.46 1.87 6.95
C ARG A 34 9.44 3.01 6.87
N LEU A 35 9.44 3.87 7.88
CA LEU A 35 8.66 5.10 7.87
C LEU A 35 9.47 6.21 7.18
N GLU A 36 8.90 6.80 6.14
CA GLU A 36 9.49 7.88 5.35
C GLU A 36 8.59 9.11 5.42
N ALA A 37 9.16 10.28 5.71
CA ALA A 37 8.44 11.53 5.53
C ALA A 37 8.33 11.82 4.02
N ALA A 38 7.12 11.83 3.46
CA ALA A 38 6.94 12.30 2.10
C ALA A 38 6.83 13.83 2.09
N PRO A 39 7.46 14.50 1.11
CA PRO A 39 7.27 15.93 0.92
C PRO A 39 5.78 16.20 0.68
N PRO A 40 5.22 17.28 1.25
CA PRO A 40 3.82 17.62 1.04
C PRO A 40 3.57 17.80 -0.46
N ALA A 41 2.50 17.16 -0.98
CA ALA A 41 2.08 17.40 -2.35
C ALA A 41 1.68 18.88 -2.50
N PRO A 42 2.11 19.56 -3.59
CA PRO A 42 1.76 20.96 -3.80
C PRO A 42 0.23 21.09 -3.90
N GLY A 43 -0.39 21.84 -2.98
CA GLY A 43 -1.84 22.06 -2.91
C GLY A 43 -2.55 21.43 -1.71
N THR A 44 -1.89 20.59 -0.93
CA THR A 44 -2.43 20.09 0.35
C THR A 44 -1.95 20.97 1.50
N LEU A 45 -2.86 21.76 2.09
CA LEU A 45 -2.69 22.38 3.41
C LEU A 45 -2.81 21.27 4.47
N GLY A 46 -1.74 20.52 4.70
CA GLY A 46 -1.76 19.39 5.62
C GLY A 46 -0.36 18.94 5.99
N SER A 47 -0.17 18.65 7.29
CA SER A 47 1.04 18.13 7.92
C SER A 47 1.77 17.10 7.04
N ALA A 48 3.11 17.08 7.09
CA ALA A 48 3.95 16.19 6.29
C ALA A 48 3.33 14.79 6.17
N LEU A 49 3.00 14.38 4.95
CA LEU A 49 2.40 13.07 4.70
C LEU A 49 3.45 12.02 5.03
N GLU A 50 3.30 11.34 6.17
CA GLU A 50 4.11 10.18 6.47
C GLU A 50 3.71 9.05 5.50
N THR A 51 4.70 8.29 5.01
CA THR A 51 4.50 7.14 4.12
C THR A 51 5.31 5.96 4.62
N LEU A 52 4.85 4.74 4.35
CA LEU A 52 5.57 3.52 4.68
C LEU A 52 6.21 2.96 3.42
N SER A 53 7.53 2.89 3.40
CA SER A 53 8.27 2.17 2.37
C SER A 53 8.46 0.72 2.78
N VAL A 54 8.04 -0.19 1.92
CA VAL A 54 8.18 -1.64 2.10
C VAL A 54 9.10 -2.17 1.01
N ALA A 55 10.21 -2.78 1.43
CA ALA A 55 11.12 -3.43 0.50
C ALA A 55 10.50 -4.74 0.00
N LEU A 56 10.08 -4.75 -1.26
CA LEU A 56 9.74 -5.94 -2.01
C LEU A 56 11.01 -6.61 -2.54
N GLY A 57 11.12 -7.90 -2.23
CA GLY A 57 12.14 -8.79 -2.74
C GLY A 57 11.51 -10.10 -3.23
N PRO A 58 12.31 -11.01 -3.80
CA PRO A 58 11.83 -12.32 -4.20
C PRO A 58 11.25 -13.08 -3.00
N GLY A 59 10.28 -13.97 -3.25
CA GLY A 59 9.73 -14.87 -2.23
C GLY A 59 8.40 -14.46 -1.63
N GLY A 60 7.46 -13.93 -2.44
CA GLY A 60 6.06 -13.77 -2.01
C GLY A 60 5.78 -12.60 -1.05
N VAL A 61 6.75 -11.71 -0.85
CA VAL A 61 6.61 -10.51 -0.01
C VAL A 61 5.46 -9.61 -0.49
N ALA A 62 5.25 -9.55 -1.81
CA ALA A 62 4.13 -8.83 -2.43
C ALA A 62 2.76 -9.37 -1.99
N THR A 63 2.62 -10.70 -1.92
CA THR A 63 1.39 -11.37 -1.47
C THR A 63 1.13 -11.14 0.01
N ALA A 64 2.18 -11.20 0.84
CA ALA A 64 2.07 -10.88 2.26
C ALA A 64 1.64 -9.43 2.47
N LEU A 65 2.27 -8.49 1.75
CA LEU A 65 1.91 -7.07 1.79
C LEU A 65 0.44 -6.86 1.39
N ALA A 66 0.01 -7.42 0.26
CA ALA A 66 -1.37 -7.30 -0.23
C ALA A 66 -2.37 -7.84 0.81
N SER A 67 -2.09 -9.01 1.38
CA SER A 67 -2.95 -9.66 2.37
C SER A 67 -3.09 -8.82 3.65
N VAL A 68 -1.98 -8.29 4.17
CA VAL A 68 -1.99 -7.45 5.37
C VAL A 68 -2.74 -6.14 5.13
N LEU A 69 -2.53 -5.48 3.98
CA LEU A 69 -3.23 -4.25 3.62
C LEU A 69 -4.76 -4.46 3.56
N ILE A 70 -5.20 -5.53 2.90
CA ILE A 70 -6.63 -5.83 2.75
C ILE A 70 -7.25 -6.23 4.10
N THR A 71 -6.52 -6.99 4.92
CA THR A 71 -7.02 -7.36 6.26
C THR A 71 -7.11 -6.14 7.17
N TRP A 72 -6.08 -5.28 7.15
CA TRP A 72 -6.06 -4.05 7.93
C TRP A 72 -7.21 -3.11 7.53
N ILE A 73 -7.41 -2.87 6.22
CA ILE A 73 -8.43 -1.92 5.75
C ILE A 73 -9.85 -2.42 6.05
N ARG A 74 -10.11 -3.73 5.99
CA ARG A 74 -11.41 -4.31 6.37
C ARG A 74 -11.73 -4.15 7.86
N ARG A 75 -10.70 -4.09 8.69
CA ARG A 75 -10.86 -3.89 10.14
C ARG A 75 -11.06 -2.42 10.52
N ARG A 76 -10.90 -1.49 9.58
CA ARG A 76 -11.18 -0.06 9.79
C ARG A 76 -12.66 0.23 9.58
N SER A 77 -13.27 0.86 10.59
CA SER A 77 -14.63 1.37 10.52
C SER A 77 -14.70 2.82 10.01
N GLY A 78 -13.56 3.49 9.87
CA GLY A 78 -13.47 4.86 9.35
C GLY A 78 -13.37 4.93 7.83
N GLY A 79 -13.77 6.08 7.25
CA GLY A 79 -13.60 6.39 5.82
C GLY A 79 -12.15 6.65 5.45
N VAL A 80 -11.31 5.63 5.55
CA VAL A 80 -9.87 5.70 5.26
C VAL A 80 -9.61 5.30 3.81
N THR A 81 -8.72 6.04 3.14
CA THR A 81 -8.23 5.69 1.81
C THR A 81 -6.74 5.35 1.89
N LEU A 82 -6.40 4.13 1.50
CA LEU A 82 -5.02 3.69 1.32
C LEU A 82 -4.58 3.96 -0.12
N THR A 83 -3.39 4.53 -0.29
CA THR A 83 -2.76 4.69 -1.59
C THR A 83 -1.44 3.92 -1.58
N VAL A 84 -1.32 2.93 -2.45
CA VAL A 84 -0.11 2.13 -2.64
C VAL A 84 0.55 2.61 -3.92
N ARG A 85 1.79 3.08 -3.84
CA ARG A 85 2.60 3.55 -4.97
C ARG A 85 3.82 2.68 -5.12
N ARG A 86 4.02 2.20 -6.33
CA ARG A 86 5.18 1.41 -6.73
C ARG A 86 6.30 2.33 -7.22
N GLY A 87 7.56 1.90 -7.06
CA GLY A 87 8.72 2.61 -7.59
C GLY A 87 8.63 2.95 -9.10
N ASP A 88 7.96 2.10 -9.90
CA ASP A 88 7.75 2.33 -11.34
C ASP A 88 6.62 3.32 -11.67
N GLY A 89 6.02 3.98 -10.68
CA GLY A 89 4.96 4.97 -10.88
C GLY A 89 3.52 4.42 -10.87
N ALA A 90 3.34 3.09 -10.89
CA ALA A 90 2.02 2.49 -10.71
C ALA A 90 1.44 2.83 -9.33
N SER A 91 0.17 3.25 -9.28
CA SER A 91 -0.51 3.63 -8.03
C SER A 91 -1.90 3.04 -7.92
N PHE A 92 -2.23 2.52 -6.73
CA PHE A 92 -3.47 1.84 -6.44
C PHE A 92 -4.14 2.47 -5.22
N GLY A 93 -5.42 2.85 -5.37
CA GLY A 93 -6.24 3.35 -4.27
C GLY A 93 -7.16 2.26 -3.73
N LEU A 94 -7.12 2.02 -2.42
CA LEU A 94 -8.01 1.12 -1.71
C LEU A 94 -8.84 1.94 -0.71
N LYS A 95 -10.17 1.84 -0.80
CA LYS A 95 -11.09 2.55 0.10
C LYS A 95 -11.70 1.57 1.09
N ALA A 96 -11.65 1.89 2.38
CA ALA A 96 -12.19 1.04 3.44
C ALA A 96 -13.65 0.60 3.24
N PRO A 97 -14.62 1.49 2.92
CA PRO A 97 -16.00 1.06 2.70
C PRO A 97 -16.10 0.05 1.54
N SER A 98 -15.49 0.36 0.40
CA SER A 98 -15.53 -0.50 -0.79
C SER A 98 -14.93 -1.88 -0.53
N VAL A 99 -13.81 -1.97 0.20
CA VAL A 99 -13.16 -3.26 0.49
C VAL A 99 -13.94 -4.10 1.53
N ARG A 100 -14.68 -3.45 2.43
CA ARG A 100 -15.50 -4.13 3.44
C ARG A 100 -16.73 -4.80 2.82
N GLU A 101 -17.30 -4.18 1.78
CA GLU A 101 -18.46 -4.70 1.05
C GLU A 101 -18.12 -5.86 0.12
N LEU A 102 -16.83 -6.12 -0.13
CA LEU A 102 -16.38 -7.23 -0.98
C LEU A 102 -16.68 -8.59 -0.36
N SER A 103 -17.11 -9.51 -1.22
CA SER A 103 -17.27 -10.92 -0.86
C SER A 103 -15.91 -11.59 -0.60
N PRO A 104 -15.86 -12.75 0.10
CA PRO A 104 -14.59 -13.46 0.33
C PRO A 104 -13.85 -13.83 -0.95
N GLN A 105 -14.59 -14.10 -2.04
CA GLN A 105 -14.03 -14.42 -3.35
C GLN A 105 -13.39 -13.16 -3.97
N ASP A 106 -14.08 -12.03 -3.92
CA ASP A 106 -13.55 -10.74 -4.40
C ASP A 106 -12.33 -10.29 -3.61
N VAL A 107 -12.30 -10.54 -2.29
CA VAL A 107 -11.13 -10.26 -1.44
C VAL A 107 -9.92 -11.08 -1.88
N THR A 108 -10.13 -12.37 -2.16
CA THR A 108 -9.06 -13.26 -2.61
C THR A 108 -8.53 -12.82 -3.97
N GLU A 109 -9.42 -12.49 -4.91
CA GLU A 109 -9.05 -11.98 -6.22
C GLU A 109 -8.36 -10.61 -6.15
N LEU A 110 -8.85 -9.69 -5.30
CA LEU A 110 -8.20 -8.40 -5.08
C LEU A 110 -6.80 -8.57 -4.49
N THR A 111 -6.62 -9.49 -3.55
CA THR A 111 -5.32 -9.82 -2.97
C THR A 111 -4.37 -10.34 -4.05
N ARG A 112 -4.84 -11.27 -4.87
CA ARG A 112 -4.08 -11.85 -5.97
C ARG A 112 -3.66 -10.78 -6.98
N ARG A 113 -4.62 -10.00 -7.49
CA ARG A 113 -4.36 -8.90 -8.44
C ARG A 113 -3.41 -7.85 -7.89
N LEU A 114 -3.57 -7.45 -6.62
CA LEU A 114 -2.67 -6.51 -5.97
C LEU A 114 -1.27 -7.11 -5.86
N SER A 115 -1.14 -8.37 -5.45
CA SER A 115 0.16 -9.04 -5.37
C SER A 115 0.86 -9.16 -6.72
N GLU A 116 0.15 -9.55 -7.78
CA GLU A 116 0.67 -9.63 -9.14
C GLU A 116 1.11 -8.25 -9.65
N SER A 117 0.35 -7.20 -9.34
CA SER A 117 0.71 -5.85 -9.74
C SER A 117 1.92 -5.29 -8.99
N LEU A 118 2.11 -5.71 -7.73
CA LEU A 118 3.27 -5.37 -6.92
C LEU A 118 4.53 -6.15 -7.33
N ASP A 119 4.37 -7.37 -7.87
CA ASP A 119 5.45 -8.26 -8.31
C ASP A 119 5.82 -8.08 -9.79
N GLY A 120 4.88 -7.64 -10.64
CA GLY A 120 5.04 -7.57 -12.09
C GLY A 120 6.29 -6.82 -12.53
N PRO A 121 6.93 -7.17 -13.67
CA PRO A 121 8.12 -6.45 -14.12
C PRO A 121 7.77 -4.97 -14.22
N GLY A 122 8.59 -4.09 -13.63
CA GLY A 122 8.48 -2.66 -13.87
C GLY A 122 8.54 -2.45 -15.37
N THR A 123 7.41 -2.21 -16.01
CA THR A 123 7.38 -1.85 -17.43
C THR A 123 8.01 -0.48 -17.51
N HIS A 124 9.33 -0.46 -17.65
CA HIS A 124 10.01 0.61 -18.32
C HIS A 124 9.45 0.58 -19.74
N ASP A 125 8.51 1.49 -20.01
CA ASP A 125 8.15 1.87 -21.37
C ASP A 125 9.40 2.54 -21.98
N SER A 126 10.34 1.70 -22.41
CA SER A 126 11.43 2.09 -23.30
C SER A 126 10.92 1.87 -24.70
N ALA A 127 10.94 2.97 -25.45
CA ALA A 127 10.81 3.09 -26.90
C ALA A 127 9.39 3.03 -27.47
N ARG A 128 8.89 4.20 -27.92
CA ARG A 128 8.98 4.58 -29.35
C ARG A 128 9.24 6.08 -29.53
N GLU A 129 10.51 6.46 -29.51
CA GLU A 129 11.03 7.48 -30.42
C GLU A 129 11.52 6.75 -31.67
N SER A 130 10.94 7.05 -32.84
CA SER A 130 11.51 6.91 -34.19
C SER A 130 10.58 7.61 -35.18
#